data_AF-A0A167XQD4-F1
#
_entry.id   AF-A0A167XQD4-F1
#
_cell.length_a   1.000
_cell.length_b   1.000
_cell.length_c   1.000
_cell.angle_alpha   90.00
_cell.angle_beta   90.00
_cell.angle_gamma   90.00
#
_symmetry.space_group_name_H-M   'P 1'
#
loop_
_entity.id
_entity.type
_entity.pdbx_description
1 polymer ?
#
loop_
_entity_poly.entity_id
_entity_poly.type
_entity_poly.pdbx_seq_one_letter_code
_entity_poly.pdbx_strand_id
1 'polypeptide(L)'
;KLLRGGDMARGDDASTLKHLVVIWLNEICGPSVPALVPTSKDGRGLHNAHTGRLLCPGEFDWDNEDVRAAIRAGDEWYAVTAYSWPKACYAGFTYNPNDCEEGLWQNTLLVKTFKCIFTSPSSAADDKEPEELPTPLTKRRRTTRPATKQNVASKIGPKSVTGRSIDYAAVQVK
;
A
#
# COMPACT_ATOMS: atom_id res chain seq x y z
N LYS A 1 30.16 5.46 4.36
CA LYS A 1 29.92 4.02 4.10
C LYS A 1 28.53 3.52 4.51
N LEU A 2 27.78 4.20 5.40
CA LEU A 2 26.44 3.76 5.83
C LEU A 2 25.32 4.06 4.81
N LEU A 3 25.41 5.18 4.08
CA LEU A 3 24.38 5.60 3.12
C LEU A 3 24.16 4.58 2.00
N ARG A 4 25.24 4.07 1.39
CA ARG A 4 25.16 3.09 0.30
C ARG A 4 24.42 1.80 0.69
N GLY A 5 24.55 1.35 1.95
CA GLY A 5 23.83 0.17 2.44
C GLY A 5 22.32 0.42 2.57
N GLY A 6 21.95 1.59 3.10
CA GLY A 6 20.56 2.02 3.19
C GLY A 6 19.92 2.21 1.81
N ASP A 7 20.61 2.86 0.89
CA ASP A 7 20.11 3.13 -0.46
C ASP A 7 19.87 1.83 -1.25
N MET A 8 20.76 0.83 -1.12
CA MET A 8 20.57 -0.48 -1.74
C MET A 8 19.34 -1.20 -1.17
N ALA A 9 19.16 -1.21 0.16
CA ALA A 9 17.99 -1.83 0.79
C ALA A 9 16.68 -1.15 0.34
N ARG A 10 16.67 0.18 0.26
CA ARG A 10 15.51 0.94 -0.25
C ARG A 10 15.20 0.61 -1.71
N GLY A 11 16.23 0.41 -2.53
CA GLY A 11 16.10 -0.01 -3.92
C GLY A 11 15.48 -1.41 -4.05
N ASP A 12 15.94 -2.35 -3.21
CA ASP A 12 15.41 -3.72 -3.17
C ASP A 12 13.93 -3.75 -2.71
N ASP A 13 13.59 -2.96 -1.68
CA ASP A 13 12.21 -2.78 -1.21
C ASP A 13 11.31 -2.25 -2.35
N ALA A 14 11.74 -1.15 -3.00
CA ALA A 14 10.98 -0.53 -4.07
C ALA A 14 10.80 -1.46 -5.29
N SER A 15 11.85 -2.23 -5.61
CA SER A 15 11.80 -3.24 -6.68
C SER A 15 10.77 -4.33 -6.35
N THR A 16 10.81 -4.86 -5.13
CA THR A 16 9.89 -5.90 -4.67
C THR A 16 8.44 -5.41 -4.62
N LEU A 17 8.21 -4.24 -4.03
CA LEU A 17 6.89 -3.64 -3.88
C LEU A 17 6.24 -3.30 -5.23
N LYS A 18 7.02 -2.88 -6.23
CA LYS A 18 6.52 -2.58 -7.59
C LYS A 18 5.67 -3.72 -8.16
N HIS A 19 6.08 -4.97 -7.90
CA HIS A 19 5.38 -6.16 -8.35
C HIS A 19 4.21 -6.53 -7.42
N LEU A 20 4.47 -6.57 -6.11
CA LEU A 20 3.50 -7.02 -5.12
C LEU A 20 2.29 -6.11 -5.02
N VAL A 21 2.48 -4.79 -5.11
CA VAL A 21 1.38 -3.81 -5.05
C VAL A 21 0.36 -4.06 -6.16
N VAL A 22 0.78 -4.42 -7.37
CA VAL A 22 -0.17 -4.74 -8.45
C VAL A 22 -0.99 -5.99 -8.12
N ILE A 23 -0.34 -7.02 -7.58
CA ILE A 23 -1.03 -8.26 -7.16
C ILE A 23 -2.05 -7.92 -6.08
N TRP A 24 -1.64 -7.20 -5.04
CA TRP A 24 -2.53 -6.83 -3.93
C TRP A 24 -3.67 -5.91 -4.37
N LEU A 25 -3.44 -4.95 -5.26
CA LEU A 25 -4.50 -4.11 -5.79
C LEU A 25 -5.53 -4.93 -6.58
N ASN A 26 -5.07 -5.87 -7.40
CA ASN A 26 -5.97 -6.76 -8.12
C ASN A 26 -6.77 -7.68 -7.17
N GLU A 27 -6.16 -8.14 -6.07
CA GLU A 27 -6.84 -8.92 -5.03
C GLU A 27 -7.89 -8.11 -4.28
N ILE A 28 -7.56 -6.86 -3.89
CA ILE A 28 -8.42 -6.04 -3.02
C ILE A 28 -9.54 -5.39 -3.83
N CYS A 29 -9.23 -4.87 -5.02
CA CYS A 29 -10.13 -4.01 -5.78
C CYS A 29 -10.54 -4.60 -7.13
N GLY A 30 -10.05 -5.80 -7.48
CA GLY A 30 -10.25 -6.40 -8.79
C GLY A 30 -9.29 -5.87 -9.88
N PRO A 31 -9.30 -6.49 -11.07
CA PRO A 31 -8.41 -6.11 -12.17
C PRO A 31 -8.70 -4.69 -12.67
N SER A 32 -7.67 -3.91 -12.93
CA SER A 32 -7.80 -2.58 -13.53
C SER A 32 -8.02 -2.64 -15.05
N VAL A 33 -8.61 -1.58 -15.60
CA VAL A 33 -8.68 -1.33 -17.03
C VAL A 33 -8.09 0.06 -17.33
N PRO A 34 -7.02 0.17 -18.12
CA PRO A 34 -6.17 -0.92 -18.62
C PRO A 34 -5.47 -1.67 -17.48
N ALA A 35 -5.08 -2.92 -17.72
CA ALA A 35 -4.46 -3.78 -16.73
C ALA A 35 -3.11 -3.20 -16.25
N LEU A 36 -2.90 -3.19 -14.92
CA LEU A 36 -1.61 -2.80 -14.36
C LEU A 36 -0.57 -3.88 -14.66
N VAL A 37 0.59 -3.45 -15.17
CA VAL A 37 1.71 -4.34 -15.44
C VAL A 37 2.62 -4.38 -14.21
N PRO A 38 2.87 -5.54 -13.56
CA PRO A 38 3.70 -5.61 -12.34
C PRO A 38 5.16 -5.17 -12.57
N THR A 39 5.69 -5.40 -13.77
CA THR A 39 7.07 -5.08 -14.15
C THR A 39 7.28 -3.61 -14.54
N SER A 40 6.22 -2.88 -14.91
CA SER A 40 6.28 -1.49 -15.34
C SER A 40 5.45 -0.56 -14.46
N LYS A 41 5.88 0.70 -14.36
CA LYS A 41 5.09 1.78 -13.74
C LYS A 41 4.21 2.52 -14.76
N ASP A 42 4.38 2.21 -16.03
CA ASP A 42 3.59 2.81 -17.11
C ASP A 42 2.11 2.46 -16.94
N GLY A 43 1.24 3.41 -17.25
CA GLY A 43 -0.21 3.22 -17.13
C GLY A 43 -0.71 3.12 -15.68
N ARG A 44 0.09 3.50 -14.68
CA ARG A 44 -0.33 3.78 -13.29
C ARG A 44 -0.57 5.30 -13.11
N GLY A 45 -0.95 5.71 -11.91
CA GLY A 45 -1.14 7.12 -11.57
C GLY A 45 -2.54 7.65 -11.91
N LEU A 46 -2.64 8.97 -12.09
CA LEU A 46 -3.91 9.67 -12.34
C LEU A 46 -4.51 9.40 -13.73
N HIS A 47 -3.70 8.97 -14.69
CA HIS A 47 -4.19 8.64 -16.04
C HIS A 47 -4.92 7.29 -16.10
N ASN A 48 -4.72 6.41 -15.11
CA ASN A 48 -5.46 5.16 -14.98
C ASN A 48 -6.63 5.35 -14.01
N ALA A 49 -7.81 4.89 -14.40
CA ALA A 49 -9.02 5.10 -13.62
C ALA A 49 -8.93 4.49 -12.22
N HIS A 50 -8.33 3.31 -12.10
CA HIS A 50 -8.25 2.58 -10.84
C HIS A 50 -7.21 3.20 -9.90
N THR A 51 -5.96 3.33 -10.36
CA THR A 51 -4.91 3.95 -9.51
C THR A 51 -5.17 5.42 -9.26
N GLY A 52 -5.82 6.11 -10.21
CA GLY A 52 -6.23 7.48 -10.05
C GLY A 52 -7.29 7.65 -8.95
N ARG A 53 -8.27 6.74 -8.85
CA ARG A 53 -9.25 6.74 -7.74
C ARG A 53 -8.57 6.62 -6.37
N LEU A 54 -7.52 5.81 -6.28
CA LEU A 54 -6.74 5.63 -5.05
C LEU A 54 -5.87 6.86 -4.71
N LEU A 55 -5.34 7.52 -5.73
CA LEU A 55 -4.47 8.69 -5.57
C LEU A 55 -5.24 10.00 -5.40
N CYS A 56 -6.50 10.03 -5.83
CA CYS A 56 -7.40 11.15 -5.65
C CYS A 56 -7.48 11.50 -4.16
N PRO A 57 -7.34 12.80 -3.79
CA PRO A 57 -7.67 13.25 -2.44
C PRO A 57 -9.05 12.76 -2.00
N GLY A 58 -9.17 12.43 -0.71
CA GLY A 58 -10.40 11.89 -0.14
C GLY A 58 -11.62 12.78 -0.33
N GLU A 59 -11.38 14.09 -0.30
CA GLU A 59 -12.38 15.16 -0.44
C GLU A 59 -12.91 15.36 -1.87
N PHE A 60 -12.30 14.74 -2.87
CA PHE A 60 -12.75 14.84 -4.26
C PHE A 60 -13.40 13.54 -4.77
N ASP A 61 -14.43 13.71 -5.60
CA ASP A 61 -15.12 12.60 -6.24
C ASP A 61 -14.48 12.27 -7.59
N TRP A 62 -13.60 11.26 -7.59
CA TRP A 62 -12.95 10.75 -8.81
C TRP A 62 -13.92 10.19 -9.85
N ASP A 63 -15.12 9.76 -9.43
CA ASP A 63 -16.09 9.14 -10.31
C ASP A 63 -16.85 10.18 -11.13
N ASN A 64 -16.89 11.42 -10.64
CA ASN A 64 -17.27 12.58 -11.41
C ASN A 64 -16.20 12.88 -12.49
N GLU A 65 -16.63 12.87 -13.76
CA GLU A 65 -15.75 13.05 -14.91
C GLU A 65 -15.11 14.44 -14.97
N ASP A 66 -15.85 15.48 -14.59
CA ASP A 66 -15.36 16.86 -14.59
C ASP A 66 -14.26 17.04 -13.53
N VAL A 67 -14.49 16.51 -12.34
CA VAL A 67 -13.51 16.50 -11.24
C VAL A 67 -12.25 15.76 -11.68
N ARG A 68 -12.40 14.56 -12.26
CA ARG A 68 -11.28 13.76 -12.76
C ARG A 68 -10.51 14.47 -13.88
N ALA A 69 -11.20 15.16 -14.79
CA ALA A 69 -10.58 15.93 -15.86
C ALA A 69 -9.79 17.12 -15.30
N ALA A 70 -10.36 17.85 -14.34
CA ALA A 70 -9.72 18.99 -13.69
C ALA A 70 -8.46 18.57 -12.90
N ILE A 71 -8.53 17.48 -12.13
CA ILE A 71 -7.36 16.90 -11.44
C ILE A 71 -6.25 16.57 -12.44
N ARG A 72 -6.60 15.95 -13.58
CA ARG A 72 -5.62 15.59 -14.63
C ARG A 72 -5.05 16.82 -15.35
N ALA A 73 -5.83 17.89 -15.46
CA ALA A 73 -5.40 19.16 -16.02
C ALA A 73 -4.52 19.97 -15.05
N GLY A 74 -4.47 19.58 -13.76
CA GLY A 74 -3.74 20.32 -12.73
C GLY A 74 -4.45 21.61 -12.34
N ASP A 75 -5.79 21.62 -12.36
CA ASP A 75 -6.60 22.74 -11.93
C ASP A 75 -6.33 23.07 -10.44
N GLU A 76 -6.19 24.35 -10.13
CA GLU A 76 -5.84 24.85 -8.79
C GLU A 76 -6.92 24.52 -7.75
N TRP A 77 -8.19 24.43 -8.13
CA TRP A 77 -9.30 24.09 -7.23
C TRP A 77 -9.27 22.61 -6.82
N TYR A 78 -8.53 21.80 -7.58
CA TYR A 78 -8.35 20.37 -7.34
C TYR A 78 -6.89 20.03 -6.98
N ALA A 79 -6.11 21.04 -6.61
CA ALA A 79 -4.73 20.85 -6.21
C ALA A 79 -4.64 20.00 -4.93
N VAL A 80 -3.73 19.03 -4.93
CA VAL A 80 -3.42 18.24 -3.74
C VAL A 80 -2.62 19.12 -2.78
N THR A 81 -3.22 19.49 -1.64
CA THR A 81 -2.55 20.27 -0.60
C THR A 81 -1.84 19.38 0.41
N ALA A 82 -1.05 19.97 1.32
CA ALA A 82 -0.43 19.23 2.42
C ALA A 82 -1.44 18.62 3.41
N TYR A 83 -2.70 19.07 3.38
CA TYR A 83 -3.79 18.56 4.22
C TYR A 83 -4.68 17.55 3.47
N SER A 84 -4.43 17.36 2.18
CA SER A 84 -5.20 16.51 1.29
C SER A 84 -4.55 15.14 1.17
N TRP A 85 -5.11 14.14 1.83
CA TRP A 85 -4.60 12.77 1.76
C TRP A 85 -5.27 11.96 0.65
N PRO A 86 -4.50 11.19 -0.14
CA PRO A 86 -5.05 10.23 -1.09
C PRO A 86 -5.96 9.21 -0.41
N LYS A 87 -7.01 8.73 -1.12
CA LYS A 87 -7.87 7.63 -0.65
C LYS A 87 -7.08 6.38 -0.25
N ALA A 88 -5.93 6.13 -0.89
CA ALA A 88 -4.99 5.06 -0.54
C ALA A 88 -4.52 5.07 0.93
N CYS A 89 -4.57 6.21 1.61
CA CYS A 89 -4.19 6.32 3.01
C CYS A 89 -5.28 5.82 3.96
N TYR A 90 -6.53 5.75 3.53
CA TYR A 90 -7.67 5.46 4.40
C TYR A 90 -8.07 3.98 4.41
N ALA A 91 -8.59 3.51 5.54
CA ALA A 91 -9.23 2.20 5.64
C ALA A 91 -10.34 2.06 4.58
N GLY A 92 -10.36 0.91 3.88
CA GLY A 92 -11.34 0.67 2.82
C GLY A 92 -11.31 1.68 1.66
N PHE A 93 -10.25 2.48 1.52
CA PHE A 93 -10.14 3.56 0.53
C PHE A 93 -11.27 4.60 0.61
N THR A 94 -11.85 4.78 1.80
CA THR A 94 -13.03 5.64 2.01
C THR A 94 -12.68 6.80 2.92
N TYR A 95 -13.11 8.00 2.54
CA TYR A 95 -12.91 9.23 3.30
C TYR A 95 -14.21 9.64 3.99
N ASN A 96 -14.15 9.93 5.30
CA ASN A 96 -15.27 10.51 6.02
C ASN A 96 -15.13 12.05 6.08
N PRO A 97 -16.03 12.82 5.45
CA PRO A 97 -15.98 14.28 5.51
C PRO A 97 -16.29 14.87 6.90
N ASN A 98 -16.91 14.10 7.80
CA ASN A 98 -17.20 14.54 9.17
C ASN A 98 -16.03 14.30 10.14
N ASP A 99 -15.13 13.37 9.79
CA ASP A 99 -13.93 13.04 10.55
C ASP A 99 -12.81 12.65 9.57
N CYS A 100 -11.98 13.63 9.22
CA CYS A 100 -10.93 13.45 8.22
C CYS A 100 -9.77 12.57 8.69
N GLU A 101 -9.69 12.22 9.97
CA GLU A 101 -8.67 11.30 10.50
C GLU A 101 -9.18 9.85 10.58
N GLU A 102 -10.50 9.63 10.42
CA GLU A 102 -11.09 8.32 10.51
C GLU A 102 -10.47 7.36 9.48
N GLY A 103 -9.89 6.26 9.97
CA GLY A 103 -9.26 5.25 9.12
C GLY A 103 -7.96 5.70 8.44
N LEU A 104 -7.45 6.91 8.71
CA LEU A 104 -6.20 7.39 8.14
C LEU A 104 -5.02 6.50 8.58
N TRP A 105 -4.16 6.14 7.63
CA TRP A 105 -3.03 5.21 7.76
C TRP A 105 -3.39 3.75 8.06
N GLN A 106 -4.68 3.40 7.98
CA GLN A 106 -5.20 2.06 8.33
C GLN A 106 -5.55 1.22 7.09
N ASN A 107 -5.04 1.59 5.92
CA ASN A 107 -5.29 0.85 4.70
C ASN A 107 -4.58 -0.52 4.69
N THR A 108 -5.27 -1.58 4.25
CA THR A 108 -4.71 -2.94 4.11
C THR A 108 -3.46 -2.99 3.22
N LEU A 109 -3.39 -2.19 2.16
CA LEU A 109 -2.22 -2.05 1.29
C LEU A 109 -1.01 -1.49 2.05
N LEU A 110 -1.21 -0.51 2.94
CA LEU A 110 -0.16 0.04 3.79
C LEU A 110 0.33 -1.00 4.80
N VAL A 111 -0.58 -1.78 5.39
CA VAL A 111 -0.24 -2.87 6.32
C VAL A 111 0.57 -3.96 5.61
N LYS A 112 0.13 -4.41 4.43
CA LYS A 112 0.87 -5.38 3.60
C LYS A 112 2.27 -4.85 3.23
N THR A 113 2.37 -3.58 2.87
CA THR A 113 3.64 -2.91 2.55
C THR A 113 4.56 -2.87 3.78
N PHE A 114 4.04 -2.47 4.93
CA PHE A 114 4.80 -2.43 6.18
C PHE A 114 5.36 -3.82 6.52
N LYS A 115 4.52 -4.86 6.47
CA LYS A 115 4.96 -6.25 6.69
C LYS A 115 6.03 -6.66 5.68
N CYS A 116 5.84 -6.33 4.40
CA CYS A 116 6.82 -6.66 3.36
C CYS A 116 8.21 -6.06 3.63
N ILE A 117 8.27 -4.79 4.01
CA ILE A 117 9.51 -4.05 4.28
C ILE A 117 10.17 -4.50 5.59
N PHE A 118 9.40 -4.49 6.69
CA PHE A 118 9.98 -4.63 8.02
C PHE A 118 10.10 -6.09 8.47
N THR A 119 9.28 -7.00 7.93
CA THR A 119 9.36 -8.43 8.24
C THR A 119 9.84 -9.22 7.03
N SER A 120 8.98 -9.51 6.07
CA SER A 120 9.33 -10.18 4.83
C SER A 120 8.15 -10.15 3.85
N PRO A 121 8.40 -10.24 2.54
CA PRO A 121 7.34 -10.37 1.53
C PRO A 121 6.33 -11.48 1.83
N SER A 122 6.79 -12.60 2.38
CA SER A 122 5.93 -13.73 2.76
C SER A 122 4.94 -13.40 3.88
N SER A 123 5.28 -12.52 4.81
CA SER A 123 4.38 -12.11 5.91
C SER A 123 3.22 -11.25 5.43
N ALA A 124 3.33 -10.63 4.26
CA ALA A 124 2.26 -9.82 3.68
C ALA A 124 1.19 -10.68 2.97
N ALA A 125 1.41 -11.98 2.80
CA ALA A 125 0.49 -12.91 2.15
C ALA A 125 -0.52 -13.56 3.10
N ASP A 126 -0.33 -13.47 4.43
CA ASP A 126 -1.07 -14.25 5.43
C ASP A 126 -2.34 -13.56 5.98
N ASP A 127 -2.68 -12.36 5.52
CA ASP A 127 -3.88 -11.64 5.97
C ASP A 127 -5.07 -11.94 5.06
N LYS A 128 -5.61 -13.16 5.15
CA LYS A 128 -7.02 -13.36 4.79
C LYS A 128 -7.84 -12.90 5.98
N GLU A 129 -8.75 -11.94 5.79
CA GLU A 129 -9.83 -11.67 6.74
C GLU A 129 -10.44 -13.03 7.18
N PRO A 130 -10.67 -13.25 8.48
CA PRO A 130 -11.26 -14.50 8.92
C PRO A 130 -12.71 -14.57 8.42
N GLU A 131 -12.93 -15.22 7.29
CA GLU A 131 -14.23 -15.80 6.98
C GLU A 131 -14.55 -16.81 8.09
N GLU A 132 -15.67 -16.60 8.78
CA GLU A 132 -16.23 -17.56 9.73
C GLU A 132 -16.59 -18.86 8.99
N LEU A 133 -15.63 -19.77 8.87
CA LEU A 133 -15.87 -21.15 8.50
C LEU A 133 -15.59 -22.05 9.71
N PRO A 134 -16.52 -22.94 10.08
CA PRO A 134 -16.34 -23.81 11.22
C PRO A 134 -15.33 -24.92 10.88
N THR A 135 -14.46 -25.19 11.84
CA THR A 135 -13.58 -26.37 12.06
C THR A 135 -12.10 -26.32 11.59
N PRO A 136 -11.17 -26.86 12.42
CA PRO A 136 -9.74 -26.64 12.26
C PRO A 136 -9.11 -27.67 11.31
N LEU A 137 -8.71 -27.23 10.12
CA LEU A 137 -7.76 -27.99 9.31
C LEU A 137 -6.34 -27.70 9.81
N THR A 138 -5.74 -28.68 10.47
CA THR A 138 -4.34 -28.70 10.90
C THR A 138 -3.40 -28.29 9.76
N LYS A 139 -2.91 -27.05 9.78
CA LYS A 139 -1.86 -26.57 8.87
C LYS A 139 -0.58 -27.37 9.14
N ARG A 140 -0.22 -28.25 8.21
CA ARG A 140 1.02 -29.02 8.21
C ARG A 140 2.19 -28.05 8.23
N ARG A 141 2.87 -27.93 9.38
CA ARG A 141 4.03 -27.06 9.59
C ARG A 141 5.14 -27.48 8.63
N ARG A 142 5.33 -26.73 7.53
CA ARG A 142 6.49 -26.89 6.66
C ARG A 142 7.72 -26.58 7.51
N THR A 143 8.61 -27.55 7.66
CA THR A 143 9.89 -27.40 8.34
C THR A 143 10.78 -26.46 7.55
N THR A 144 10.68 -25.16 7.81
CA THR A 144 11.60 -24.17 7.26
C THR A 144 12.94 -24.31 7.97
N ARG A 145 14.03 -24.42 7.17
CA ARG A 145 15.40 -24.32 7.68
C ARG A 145 15.54 -23.03 8.50
N PRO A 146 16.33 -23.02 9.60
CA PRO A 146 16.53 -21.82 10.38
C PRO A 146 17.04 -20.70 9.46
N ALA A 147 16.30 -19.60 9.42
CA ALA A 147 16.65 -18.45 8.59
C ALA A 147 18.02 -17.93 9.04
N THR A 148 19.02 -18.00 8.16
CA THR A 148 20.38 -17.51 8.43
C THR A 148 20.48 -15.98 8.52
N LYS A 149 19.39 -15.27 8.19
CA LYS A 149 19.31 -13.80 8.25
C LYS A 149 18.08 -13.38 9.04
N GLN A 150 18.30 -12.63 10.11
CA GLN A 150 17.24 -11.96 10.87
C GLN A 150 16.63 -10.83 10.03
N ASN A 151 15.29 -10.74 10.00
CA ASN A 151 14.61 -9.61 9.37
C ASN A 151 14.74 -8.31 10.20
N VAL A 152 14.34 -7.18 9.60
CA VAL A 152 14.50 -5.86 10.23
C VAL A 152 13.73 -5.79 11.55
N ALA A 153 12.50 -6.30 11.60
CA ALA A 153 11.71 -6.37 12.82
C ALA A 153 12.39 -7.24 13.90
N SER A 154 13.03 -8.34 13.54
CA SER A 154 13.77 -9.18 14.50
C SER A 154 15.02 -8.48 15.04
N LYS A 155 15.62 -7.58 14.26
CA LYS A 155 16.79 -6.78 14.66
C LYS A 155 16.41 -5.58 15.53
N ILE A 156 15.32 -4.91 15.19
CA ILE A 156 14.88 -3.67 15.85
C ILE A 156 13.93 -3.97 17.02
N GLY A 157 13.24 -5.12 17.00
CA GLY A 157 12.26 -5.53 17.99
C GLY A 157 11.03 -4.60 18.13
N PRO A 158 10.47 -4.03 17.04
CA PRO A 158 9.32 -3.15 17.17
C PRO A 158 8.11 -3.93 17.71
N LYS A 159 7.49 -3.44 18.79
CA LYS A 159 6.27 -4.00 19.39
C LYS A 159 4.99 -3.40 18.83
N SER A 160 5.11 -2.28 18.12
CA SER A 160 4.02 -1.55 17.49
C SER A 160 4.53 -0.82 16.23
N VAL A 161 3.60 -0.45 15.36
CA VAL A 161 3.87 0.44 14.23
C VAL A 161 4.00 1.87 14.76
N THR A 162 5.06 2.58 14.39
CA THR A 162 5.26 4.00 14.72
C THR A 162 4.83 4.88 13.54
N GLY A 163 4.46 6.14 13.80
CA GLY A 163 4.16 7.13 12.74
C GLY A 163 5.24 7.17 11.66
N ARG A 164 6.51 7.36 12.05
CA ARG A 164 7.64 7.39 11.11
C ARG A 164 7.76 6.14 10.24
N SER A 165 7.43 4.97 10.79
CA SER A 165 7.55 3.70 10.07
C SER A 165 6.39 3.47 9.08
N ILE A 166 5.19 3.97 9.40
CA ILE A 166 4.05 3.94 8.47
C ILE A 166 4.21 5.01 7.39
N ASP A 167 4.74 6.19 7.73
CA ASP A 167 5.08 7.25 6.76
C ASP A 167 6.10 6.73 5.74
N TYR A 168 7.14 6.03 6.21
CA TYR A 168 8.10 5.39 5.32
C TYR A 168 7.44 4.36 4.41
N ALA A 169 6.57 3.50 4.93
CA ALA A 169 5.85 2.53 4.12
C ALA A 169 4.98 3.23 3.06
N ALA A 170 4.24 4.27 3.43
CA ALA A 170 3.38 5.04 2.53
C ALA A 170 4.17 5.66 1.36
N VAL A 171 5.35 6.24 1.62
CA VAL A 171 6.21 6.83 0.58
C VAL A 171 6.77 5.78 -0.40
N GLN A 172 6.85 4.52 0.02
CA GLN A 172 7.39 3.42 -0.79
C GLN A 172 6.32 2.75 -1.67
N VAL A 173 5.02 2.94 -1.37
CA VAL A 173 3.91 2.49 -2.23
C VAL A 173 3.76 3.46 -3.40
N LYS A 174 4.27 3.08 -4.58
CA LYS A 174 4.22 3.87 -5.83
C LYS A 174 3.93 3.01 -7.06
#